data_AF-A0A0L0CE86-F1
#
_entry.id   AF-A0A0L0CE86-F1
#
_cell.length_a   1.000
_cell.length_b   1.000
_cell.length_c   1.000
_cell.angle_alpha   90.00
_cell.angle_beta   90.00
_cell.angle_gamma   90.00
#
_symmetry.space_group_name_H-M   'P 1'
#
loop_
_entity.id
_entity.type
_entity.pdbx_description
1 polymer ?
#
loop_
_entity_poly.entity_id
_entity_poly.type
_entity_poly.pdbx_seq_one_letter_code
_entity_poly.pdbx_strand_id
1 'polypeptide(L)'
;ERPYKCHLSDCGRAFIQLSNLQQHLRNHDAQVERAKNRPFHCNICGKGFANESSLRTHTSKELQLHLGVLQQHAAFIGGPNATSCLKCHKFFLGAGALMEHMKHVHNETYEENN
;
A
#
# COMPACT_ATOMS: atom_id res chain seq x y z
N GLU A 1 -30.12 -3.91 18.12
CA GLU A 1 -28.74 -4.39 18.40
C GLU A 1 -28.29 -5.37 17.31
N ARG A 2 -26.99 -5.64 17.17
CA ARG A 2 -26.44 -6.57 16.14
C ARG A 2 -25.86 -7.82 16.82
N PRO A 3 -26.71 -8.79 17.19
CA PRO A 3 -26.29 -9.93 18.01
C PRO A 3 -25.36 -10.90 17.25
N TYR A 4 -25.43 -10.94 15.92
CA TYR A 4 -24.68 -11.91 15.12
C TYR A 4 -23.33 -11.34 14.67
N LYS A 5 -22.25 -11.66 15.38
CA LYS A 5 -20.89 -11.21 15.06
C LYS A 5 -20.14 -12.23 14.21
N CYS A 6 -19.34 -11.75 13.27
CA CYS A 6 -18.37 -12.56 12.56
C CYS A 6 -17.28 -13.02 13.54
N HIS A 7 -16.95 -14.31 13.51
CA HIS A 7 -15.97 -14.92 14.42
C HIS A 7 -14.52 -14.72 13.98
N LEU A 8 -14.29 -14.18 12.78
CA LEU A 8 -12.94 -13.93 12.27
C LEU A 8 -12.38 -12.66 12.91
N SER A 9 -11.20 -12.79 13.52
CA SER A 9 -10.51 -11.74 14.29
C SER A 9 -10.34 -10.44 13.52
N ASP A 10 -10.03 -10.54 12.22
CA ASP A 10 -9.65 -9.40 11.41
C ASP A 10 -10.85 -8.72 10.73
N CYS A 11 -12.05 -9.32 10.84
CA CYS A 11 -13.25 -8.81 10.18
C CYS A 11 -14.07 -7.88 11.08
N GLY A 12 -14.29 -8.28 12.34
CA GLY A 12 -15.03 -7.49 13.34
C GLY A 12 -16.49 -7.13 12.99
N ARG A 13 -17.03 -7.63 11.88
CA ARG A 13 -18.39 -7.27 11.41
C ARG A 13 -19.48 -7.90 12.25
N ALA A 14 -20.57 -7.17 12.45
CA ALA A 14 -21.77 -7.66 13.13
C ALA A 14 -23.04 -7.37 12.31
N PHE A 15 -24.03 -8.26 12.45
CA PHE A 15 -25.25 -8.31 11.66
C PHE A 15 -26.48 -8.40 12.57
N ILE A 16 -27.60 -7.86 12.09
CA ILE A 16 -28.90 -7.91 12.78
C ILE A 16 -29.56 -9.29 12.59
N GLN A 17 -29.32 -9.93 11.44
CA GLN A 17 -29.92 -11.22 11.08
C GLN A 17 -28.85 -12.29 10.84
N LEU A 18 -29.17 -13.53 11.23
CA LEU A 18 -28.28 -14.69 11.03
C LEU A 18 -28.03 -14.99 9.54
N SER A 19 -29.05 -14.83 8.69
CA SER A 19 -28.95 -15.02 7.23
C SER A 19 -27.86 -14.14 6.60
N ASN A 20 -27.74 -12.89 7.07
CA ASN A 20 -26.73 -11.95 6.60
C ASN A 20 -25.33 -12.34 7.08
N LEU A 21 -25.18 -12.83 8.31
CA LEU A 21 -23.92 -13.39 8.80
C LEU A 21 -23.51 -14.61 7.95
N GLN A 22 -24.44 -15.53 7.68
CA GLN A 22 -24.16 -16.73 6.87
C GLN A 22 -23.74 -16.36 5.43
N GLN A 23 -24.41 -15.39 4.81
CA GLN A 23 -24.00 -14.88 3.49
C GLN A 23 -22.61 -14.25 3.53
N HIS A 24 -22.33 -13.48 4.57
CA HIS A 24 -21.03 -12.87 4.77
C HIS A 24 -19.91 -13.92 4.95
N LEU A 25 -20.14 -14.99 5.70
CA LEU A 25 -19.16 -16.08 5.90
C LEU A 25 -18.82 -16.78 4.58
N ARG A 26 -19.79 -17.00 3.68
CA ARG A 26 -19.50 -17.54 2.33
C ARG A 26 -18.53 -16.67 1.54
N ASN A 27 -18.53 -15.35 1.77
CA ASN A 27 -17.58 -14.46 1.12
C ASN A 27 -16.16 -14.61 1.69
N HIS A 28 -16.01 -15.00 2.96
CA HIS A 28 -14.71 -15.34 3.52
C HIS A 28 -14.15 -16.59 2.86
N ASP A 29 -14.92 -17.67 2.76
CA ASP A 29 -14.50 -18.88 2.06
C ASP A 29 -14.10 -18.56 0.61
N ALA A 30 -14.91 -17.77 -0.08
CA ALA A 30 -14.60 -17.35 -1.45
C ALA A 30 -13.39 -16.41 -1.55
N GLN A 31 -13.05 -15.64 -0.51
CA GLN A 31 -11.82 -14.84 -0.47
C GLN A 31 -10.60 -15.72 -0.20
N VAL A 32 -10.70 -16.66 0.74
CA VAL A 32 -9.63 -17.63 1.07
C VAL A 32 -9.27 -18.47 -0.15
N GLU A 33 -10.26 -19.00 -0.88
CA GLU A 33 -10.02 -19.76 -2.10
C GLU A 33 -9.43 -18.90 -3.23
N ARG A 34 -9.84 -17.64 -3.35
CA ARG A 34 -9.22 -16.70 -4.31
C ARG A 34 -7.77 -16.41 -3.96
N ALA A 35 -7.45 -16.20 -2.68
CA ALA A 35 -6.09 -15.97 -2.21
C ALA A 35 -5.20 -17.19 -2.49
N LYS A 36 -5.72 -18.41 -2.24
CA LYS A 36 -5.04 -19.67 -2.57
C LYS A 36 -4.76 -19.82 -4.06
N ASN A 37 -5.72 -19.47 -4.91
CA ASN A 37 -5.59 -19.53 -6.37
C ASN A 37 -4.84 -18.32 -6.98
N ARG A 38 -4.55 -17.30 -6.18
CA ARG A 38 -3.84 -16.09 -6.60
C ARG A 38 -2.76 -15.72 -5.57
N PRO A 39 -1.75 -16.58 -5.37
CA PRO A 39 -0.79 -16.39 -4.29
C PRO A 39 0.14 -15.18 -4.50
N PHE A 40 0.26 -14.68 -5.73
CA PHE A 40 1.16 -13.59 -6.07
C PHE A 40 0.45 -12.24 -5.97
N HIS A 41 0.89 -11.37 -5.05
CA HIS A 41 0.21 -10.09 -4.79
C HIS A 41 1.09 -8.90 -5.17
N CYS A 42 0.48 -7.87 -5.73
CA CYS A 42 1.15 -6.59 -5.96
C CYS A 42 1.29 -5.82 -4.65
N ASN A 43 2.52 -5.48 -4.25
CA ASN A 43 2.76 -4.72 -3.02
C ASN A 43 2.34 -3.25 -3.11
N ILE A 44 2.03 -2.75 -4.31
CA ILE A 44 1.62 -1.37 -4.55
C ILE A 44 0.09 -1.24 -4.42
N CYS A 45 -0.66 -2.09 -5.15
CA CYS A 45 -2.13 -1.99 -5.22
C CYS A 45 -2.87 -3.15 -4.55
N GLY A 46 -2.17 -4.15 -4.02
CA GLY A 46 -2.76 -5.32 -3.34
C GLY A 46 -3.42 -6.35 -4.26
N LYS A 47 -3.41 -6.15 -5.59
CA LYS A 47 -4.07 -7.07 -6.53
C LYS A 47 -3.38 -8.43 -6.56
N GLY A 48 -4.17 -9.51 -6.42
CA GLY A 48 -3.69 -10.90 -6.50
C GLY A 48 -3.71 -11.47 -7.92
N PHE A 49 -2.71 -12.29 -8.24
CA PHE A 49 -2.43 -12.93 -9.52
C PHE A 49 -2.18 -14.43 -9.34
N ALA A 50 -2.60 -15.22 -10.33
CA ALA A 50 -2.45 -16.68 -10.32
C ALA A 50 -1.00 -17.14 -10.57
N ASN A 51 -0.17 -16.33 -11.22
CA ASN A 51 1.23 -16.65 -11.52
C ASN A 51 2.13 -15.42 -11.46
N GLU A 52 3.43 -15.65 -11.27
CA GLU A 52 4.44 -14.60 -11.15
C GLU A 52 4.58 -13.76 -12.43
N SER A 53 4.50 -14.38 -13.62
CA SER A 53 4.63 -13.66 -14.90
C SER A 53 3.54 -12.57 -15.07
N SER A 54 2.30 -12.88 -14.67
CA SER A 54 1.20 -11.91 -14.68
C SER A 54 1.45 -10.77 -13.69
N LEU A 55 1.97 -11.08 -12.49
CA LEU A 55 2.36 -10.07 -11.51
C LEU A 55 3.48 -9.19 -12.06
N ARG A 56 4.54 -9.76 -12.65
CA ARG A 56 5.68 -9.01 -13.22
C ARG A 56 5.27 -8.07 -14.33
N THR A 57 4.40 -8.52 -15.22
CA THR A 57 3.86 -7.69 -16.30
C THR A 57 3.02 -6.54 -15.73
N HIS A 58 2.22 -6.82 -14.70
CA HIS A 58 1.46 -5.80 -14.00
C HIS A 58 2.37 -4.79 -13.27
N THR A 59 3.34 -5.24 -12.47
CA THR A 59 4.23 -4.36 -11.70
C THR A 59 5.11 -3.50 -12.59
N SER A 60 5.56 -4.02 -13.74
CA SER A 60 6.29 -3.22 -14.73
C SER A 60 5.46 -2.04 -15.26
N LYS A 61 4.20 -2.30 -15.61
CA LYS A 61 3.27 -1.24 -16.07
C LYS A 61 2.90 -0.28 -14.94
N GLU A 62 2.61 -0.80 -13.75
CA GLU A 62 2.30 0.02 -12.58
C GLU A 62 3.46 0.91 -12.17
N LEU A 63 4.70 0.42 -12.22
CA LEU A 63 5.88 1.21 -11.90
C LEU A 63 6.05 2.37 -12.89
N GLN A 64 5.75 2.18 -14.16
CA GLN A 64 5.79 3.24 -15.16
C GLN A 64 4.71 4.31 -14.91
N LEU A 65 3.49 3.89 -14.53
CA LEU A 65 2.42 4.81 -14.16
C LEU A 65 2.77 5.58 -12.89
N HIS A 66 3.25 4.89 -11.86
CA HIS A 66 3.60 5.49 -10.57
C HIS A 66 4.82 6.40 -10.69
N LEU A 67 5.83 6.04 -11.50
CA LEU A 67 6.94 6.92 -11.82
C LEU A 67 6.47 8.17 -12.57
N GLY A 68 5.52 8.03 -13.52
CA GLY A 68 4.91 9.15 -14.21
C GLY A 68 4.14 10.07 -13.26
N VAL A 69 3.36 9.51 -12.33
CA VAL A 69 2.64 10.28 -11.30
C VAL A 69 3.62 10.94 -10.32
N LEU A 70 4.72 10.27 -9.94
CA LEU A 70 5.79 10.85 -9.13
C LEU A 70 6.53 11.98 -9.87
N GLN A 71 6.77 11.84 -11.17
CA GLN A 71 7.34 12.88 -12.02
C GLN A 71 6.40 14.07 -12.17
N GLN A 72 5.09 13.83 -12.35
CA GLN A 72 4.08 14.88 -12.40
C GLN A 72 3.94 15.60 -11.06
N HIS A 73 3.92 14.85 -9.95
CA HIS A 73 3.97 15.44 -8.62
C HIS A 73 5.29 16.18 -8.38
N ALA A 74 6.43 15.69 -8.84
CA ALA A 74 7.72 16.38 -8.72
C ALA A 74 7.80 17.65 -9.58
N ALA A 75 7.18 17.68 -10.76
CA ALA A 75 7.08 18.87 -11.61
C ALA A 75 6.09 19.91 -11.04
N PHE A 76 5.04 19.45 -10.37
CA PHE A 76 4.04 20.31 -9.72
C PHE A 76 4.53 20.88 -8.39
N ILE A 77 5.27 20.08 -7.62
CA ILE A 77 5.86 20.47 -6.34
C ILE A 77 7.16 21.26 -6.60
N GLY A 78 8.00 20.84 -7.54
CA GLY A 78 9.32 21.39 -7.78
C GLY A 78 9.43 22.26 -9.03
N GLY A 79 9.55 23.57 -8.80
CA GLY A 79 10.67 24.27 -9.44
C GLY A 79 12.01 23.58 -9.09
N PRO A 80 13.15 24.03 -9.65
CA PRO A 80 14.45 23.32 -9.69
C PRO A 80 15.09 22.87 -8.34
N ASN A 81 14.43 23.06 -7.19
CA ASN A 81 14.95 22.83 -5.84
C ASN A 81 14.31 21.63 -5.10
N ALA A 82 13.61 20.73 -5.79
CA ALA A 82 13.05 19.53 -5.16
C ALA A 82 14.13 18.47 -4.88
N THR A 83 14.16 17.93 -3.67
CA THR A 83 15.13 16.92 -3.21
C THR A 83 14.40 15.61 -2.84
N SER A 84 14.98 14.44 -3.15
CA SER A 84 14.35 13.13 -2.90
C SER A 84 15.07 12.32 -1.82
N CYS A 85 14.31 11.48 -1.11
CA CYS A 85 14.84 10.52 -0.14
C CYS A 85 15.40 9.29 -0.86
N LEU A 86 16.67 8.94 -0.60
CA LEU A 86 17.32 7.79 -1.27
C LEU A 86 16.82 6.42 -0.78
N LYS A 87 16.10 6.35 0.36
CA LYS A 87 15.55 5.10 0.90
C LYS A 87 14.15 4.80 0.39
N CYS A 88 13.23 5.77 0.54
CA CYS A 88 11.83 5.59 0.17
C CYS A 88 11.42 6.35 -1.11
N HIS A 89 12.33 7.11 -1.72
CA HIS A 89 12.13 7.86 -2.97
C HIS A 89 11.02 8.92 -2.90
N LYS A 90 10.66 9.35 -1.68
CA LYS A 90 9.72 10.47 -1.46
C LYS A 90 10.40 11.80 -1.76
N PHE A 91 9.67 12.70 -2.41
CA PHE A 91 10.16 14.04 -2.79
C PHE A 91 9.76 15.10 -1.76
N PHE A 92 10.66 16.05 -1.55
CA PHE A 92 10.54 17.13 -0.57
C PHE A 92 10.92 18.47 -1.19
N LEU A 93 10.26 19.51 -0.70
CA LEU A 93 10.56 20.90 -1.03
C LEU A 93 11.75 21.38 -0.22
N GLY A 94 12.95 21.15 -0.74
CA GLY A 94 14.22 21.54 -0.13
C GLY A 94 14.76 20.55 0.91
N ALA A 95 16.05 20.70 1.20
CA ALA A 95 16.83 19.77 2.02
C ALA A 95 16.35 19.66 3.48
N GLY A 96 15.82 20.75 4.07
CA GLY A 96 15.31 20.73 5.45
C GLY A 96 14.15 19.75 5.65
N ALA A 97 13.17 19.76 4.74
CA ALA A 97 12.02 18.86 4.78
C ALA A 97 12.44 17.39 4.54
N LEU A 98 13.47 17.17 3.72
CA LEU A 98 14.06 15.85 3.53
C LEU A 98 14.76 15.34 4.81
N MET A 99 15.54 16.18 5.49
CA MET A 99 16.22 15.81 6.73
C MET A 99 15.23 15.49 7.85
N GLU A 100 14.17 16.28 8.00
CA GLU A 100 13.12 16.00 8.99
C GLU A 100 12.42 14.67 8.72
N HIS A 101 12.18 14.35 7.45
CA HIS A 101 11.67 13.03 7.07
C HIS A 101 12.63 11.90 7.42
N MET A 102 13.93 12.05 7.13
CA MET A 102 14.94 11.02 7.47
C MET A 102 14.98 10.76 8.98
N LYS A 103 14.83 11.82 9.79
CA LYS A 103 14.82 11.71 11.25
C LYS A 103 13.58 10.99 11.80
N HIS A 104 12.39 11.25 11.26
CA HIS A 104 11.13 10.71 11.80
C HIS A 104 10.69 9.38 11.18
N VAL A 105 11.08 9.11 9.93
CA VAL A 105 10.64 7.92 9.18
C VAL A 105 11.74 6.88 9.07
N HIS A 106 13.00 7.32 8.97
CA HIS A 106 14.16 6.44 8.87
C HIS A 106 15.01 6.43 10.14
N ASN A 107 14.63 7.20 11.18
CA ASN A 107 15.32 7.33 12.46
C ASN A 107 16.82 7.65 12.31
N GLU A 108 17.19 8.43 11.27
CA GLU A 108 18.57 8.85 11.02
C GLU A 108 18.81 10.27 11.51
N THR A 109 19.75 10.40 12.45
CA THR A 109 20.33 11.69 12.86
C THR A 109 21.67 11.85 12.16
N TYR A 110 21.77 12.82 11.27
CA TYR A 110 23.05 13.24 10.71
C TYR A 110 23.84 13.94 11.81
N GLU A 111 24.94 13.32 12.26
CA GLU A 111 25.93 14.01 13.06
C GLU A 111 26.69 14.98 12.13
N GLU A 112 26.43 16.28 12.27
CA GLU A 112 27.25 17.32 11.66
C GLU A 112 28.67 17.19 12.22
N ASN A 113 29.57 16.64 11.42
CA ASN A 113 31.00 16.66 11.74
C ASN A 113 31.50 18.09 11.53
N ASN A 114 31.88 18.69 12.66
CA ASN A 114 32.62 19.94 12.86
C ASN A 114 33.77 20.16 11.87
#